data_AF-X0TWS5-F1
#
_entry.id   AF-X0TWS5-F1
#
_cell.length_a   1.000
_cell.length_b   1.000
_cell.length_c   1.000
_cell.angle_alpha   90.00
_cell.angle_beta   90.00
_cell.angle_gamma   90.00
#
_symmetry.space_group_name_H-M   'P 1'
#
loop_
_entity.id
_entity.type
_entity.pdbx_description
1 polymer ?
#
loop_
_entity_poly.entity_id
_entity_poly.type
_entity_poly.pdbx_seq_one_letter_code
_entity_poly.pdbx_strand_id
1 'polypeptide(L)' 'ELSSGYEQLEKVIWDRKTRRLLGNTLIILNGTHIDLLAGLDTTIKVGDRVTLLPFIAGG' A
#
# COMPACT_ATOMS: atom_id res chain seq x y z
N GLU A 1 -3.90 -10.45 -2.13
CA GLU A 1 -3.08 -11.44 -1.39
C GLU A 1 -1.60 -11.04 -1.28
N LEU A 2 -1.29 -9.75 -1.10
CA LEU A 2 0.11 -9.29 -0.96
C LEU A 2 0.56 -9.28 0.51
N SER A 3 -0.38 -9.03 1.42
CA SER A 3 -0.18 -9.10 2.88
C SER A 3 -0.06 -10.53 3.42
N SER A 4 -0.68 -11.52 2.77
CA SER A 4 -0.69 -12.92 3.24
C SER A 4 0.67 -13.61 3.15
N GLY A 5 1.59 -13.10 2.32
CA GLY A 5 2.95 -13.63 2.21
C GLY A 5 3.98 -12.96 3.12
N TYR A 6 3.64 -11.82 3.74
CA TYR A 6 4.58 -10.98 4.47
C TYR A 6 3.92 -10.40 5.73
N GLU A 7 3.81 -11.20 6.78
CA GLU A 7 3.17 -10.81 8.06
C GLU A 7 3.70 -9.50 8.64
N GLN A 8 4.98 -9.21 8.45
CA GLN A 8 5.61 -7.98 8.92
C GLN A 8 5.16 -6.76 8.10
N LEU A 9 4.98 -6.92 6.78
CA LEU A 9 4.49 -5.86 5.90
C LEU A 9 3.04 -5.53 6.23
N GLU A 10 2.21 -6.55 6.45
CA GLU A 10 0.80 -6.37 6.81
C GLU A 10 0.62 -5.52 8.06
N LYS A 11 1.44 -5.75 9.10
CA LYS A 11 1.40 -4.97 10.35
C LYS A 11 1.69 -3.48 10.16
N VAL A 12 2.40 -3.12 9.09
CA VAL A 12 2.84 -1.75 8.84
C VAL A 12 1.92 -1.03 7.86
N ILE A 13 1.29 -1.75 6.93
CA ILE A 13 0.49 -1.12 5.87
C ILE A 13 -1.03 -1.35 6.01
N TRP A 14 -1.49 -2.33 6.78
CA TRP A 14 -2.89 -2.76 6.78
C TRP A 14 -3.48 -2.86 8.19
N ASP A 15 -4.55 -2.11 8.44
CA ASP A 15 -5.36 -2.25 9.64
C ASP A 15 -6.43 -3.34 9.42
N ARG A 16 -6.18 -4.53 9.99
CA ARG A 16 -7.14 -5.64 9.93
C ARG A 16 -8.48 -5.33 10.60
N LYS A 17 -8.53 -4.44 11.61
CA LYS A 17 -9.78 -4.13 12.33
C LYS A 17 -10.68 -3.23 11.49
N THR A 18 -10.10 -2.24 10.80
CA THR A 18 -10.86 -1.28 9.99
C THR A 18 -10.90 -1.63 8.51
N ARG A 19 -10.15 -2.65 8.07
CA ARG A 19 -9.95 -3.06 6.66
C ARG A 19 -9.51 -1.88 5.78
N ARG A 20 -8.61 -1.06 6.30
CA ARG A 20 -8.07 0.12 5.63
C ARG A 20 -6.55 0.05 5.61
N LEU A 21 -5.94 0.74 4.65
CA LEU A 21 -4.52 1.04 4.75
C LEU A 21 -4.27 1.86 6.01
N LEU A 22 -3.23 1.51 6.74
CA LEU A 22 -2.71 2.39 7.78
C LEU A 22 -2.27 3.68 7.07
N GLY A 23 -2.82 4.83 7.47
CA GLY A 23 -2.67 6.13 6.79
C GLY A 23 -1.24 6.68 6.74
N ASN A 24 -0.27 5.87 7.13
CA ASN A 24 1.15 6.11 7.11
C ASN A 24 1.85 5.34 5.97
N THR A 25 1.16 4.93 4.89
CA THR A 25 1.80 4.25 3.75
C THR A 25 1.53 4.96 2.45
N LEU A 26 2.60 5.38 1.76
CA LEU A 26 2.55 5.93 0.41
C LEU A 26 2.55 4.78 -0.61
N ILE A 27 1.65 4.84 -1.60
CA ILE A 27 1.57 3.84 -2.67
C ILE A 27 1.84 4.51 -4.01
N ILE A 28 2.78 3.94 -4.75
CA ILE A 28 3.18 4.42 -6.09
C ILE A 28 2.93 3.31 -7.11
N LEU A 29 2.15 3.62 -8.15
CA LEU A 29 1.91 2.75 -9.29
C LEU A 29 2.62 3.32 -10.51
N ASN A 30 3.57 2.58 -11.09
CA ASN A 30 4.33 2.97 -12.28
C ASN A 30 4.99 4.37 -12.18
N GLY A 31 5.42 4.77 -10.97
CA GLY A 31 6.02 6.08 -10.71
C GLY A 31 5.03 7.19 -10.32
N THR A 32 3.73 6.92 -10.35
CA THR A 32 2.67 7.89 -9.99
C THR A 32 2.04 7.56 -8.64
N HIS A 33 1.83 8.58 -7.81
CA HIS A 33 1.15 8.40 -6.52
C HIS A 33 -0.32 7.96 -6.72
N ILE A 34 -0.77 6.94 -5.98
CA ILE A 34 -2.08 6.33 -6.23
C ILE A 34 -3.26 7.26 -5.92
N ASP A 35 -3.10 8.22 -5.00
CA ASP A 35 -4.13 9.22 -4.67
C ASP A 35 -4.36 10.22 -5.82
N LEU A 36 -3.42 10.31 -6.78
CA LEU A 36 -3.60 11.09 -8.01
C LEU A 36 -4.37 10.32 -9.09
N LEU A 37 -4.74 9.06 -8.81
CA LEU A 37 -5.53 8.19 -9.68
C LEU A 37 -6.93 7.99 -9.07
N ALA A 38 -7.35 6.74 -8.88
CA ALA A 38 -8.61 6.39 -8.21
C ALA A 38 -8.36 5.84 -6.80
N GLY A 39 -7.22 6.17 -6.18
CA GLY A 39 -6.83 5.61 -4.88
C GLY A 39 -6.78 4.08 -4.93
N LEU A 40 -7.35 3.43 -3.91
CA LEU A 40 -7.38 1.96 -3.82
C LEU A 40 -8.22 1.27 -4.91
N ASP A 41 -9.12 2.01 -5.56
CA ASP A 41 -9.93 1.47 -6.66
C ASP A 41 -9.19 1.50 -8.01
N THR A 42 -7.95 1.98 -8.02
CA THR A 42 -7.10 1.99 -9.22
C THR A 42 -6.89 0.56 -9.73
N THR A 43 -7.31 0.30 -10.98
CA THR A 43 -7.11 -1.00 -11.62
C THR A 43 -5.63 -1.26 -11.91
N ILE A 44 -5.10 -2.35 -11.38
CA ILE A 44 -3.73 -2.82 -11.61
C ILE A 44 -3.73 -3.84 -12.75
N LYS A 45 -2.78 -3.71 -13.68
CA LYS A 45 -2.61 -4.59 -14.84
C LYS A 45 -1.33 -5.43 -14.74
N VAL A 46 -1.28 -6.51 -15.51
CA VAL A 46 -0.06 -7.33 -15.63
C VAL A 46 1.08 -6.47 -16.20
N GLY A 47 2.22 -6.50 -15.51
CA GLY A 47 3.40 -5.70 -15.86
C GLY A 47 3.53 -4.38 -15.08
N ASP A 48 2.49 -3.97 -14.34
CA ASP A 48 2.57 -2.79 -13.48
C ASP A 48 3.53 -3.01 -12.31
N ARG A 49 4.19 -1.92 -11.91
CA ARG A 49 5.07 -1.87 -10.75
C ARG A 49 4.38 -1.11 -9.62
N VAL A 50 4.14 -1.81 -8.52
CA VAL A 50 3.61 -1.24 -7.28
C VAL A 50 4.74 -1.08 -6.28
N THR A 51 4.94 0.14 -5.78
CA THR A 51 5.88 0.43 -4.70
C THR A 51 5.10 0.85 -3.46
N LEU A 52 5.41 0.22 -2.33
CA LEU A 52 4.81 0.50 -1.03
C LEU A 52 5.89 1.13 -0.14
N LEU A 53 5.62 2.33 0.37
CA LEU A 53 6.56 3.09 1.19
C LEU A 53 5.88 3.43 2.53
N PRO A 54 6.08 2.59 3.56
CA PRO A 54 5.57 2.89 4.89
C PRO A 54 6.41 3.99 5.57
N PHE A 55 5.74 4.96 6.17
CA PHE A 55 6.33 5.92 7.09
C PHE A 55 6.49 5.26 8.46
N ILE A 56 7.75 4.99 8.81
CA ILE A 56 8.14 4.48 10.12
C ILE A 56 8.65 5.67 10.93
N ALA A 57 7.90 6.09 11.94
CA ALA A 57 8.40 7.06 12.92
C ALA A 57 9.38 6.34 13.86
N GLY A 58 10.67 6.59 13.68
CA GLY A 58 11.71 6.15 14.62
C GLY A 58 11.86 7.19 15.73
N GLY A 59 11.45 6.83 16.95
CA GLY A 59 11.74 7.56 18.18
C GLY A 59 12.70 6.78 19.06
#